data_AF-A0AAD1YSR7-F1
#
_entry.id   AF-A0AAD1YSR7-F1
#
_cell.length_a   1.000
_cell.length_b   1.000
_cell.length_c   1.000
_cell.angle_alpha   90.00
_cell.angle_beta   90.00
_cell.angle_gamma   90.00
#
_symmetry.space_group_name_H-M   'P 1'
#
loop_
_entity.id
_entity.type
_entity.pdbx_description
1 polymer ?
#
loop_
_entity_poly.entity_id
_entity_poly.type
_entity_poly.pdbx_seq_one_letter_code
_entity_poly.pdbx_strand_id
1 'polypeptide(L)'
;MGATGVPLVLGYHGDEQHIDFMKSEADKIGYPILIKPTHGGGGKLLSGLNFPAMHNFESYHGMRIVQGPNDFVDSFLGAQREAAASFGIYTILLKKYITKPSHIEVQVLSNSPIEEAMGQLR
;
A
#
# COMPACT_ATOMS: atom_id res chain seq x y z
N MET A 1 -14.36 -1.95 1.89
CA MET A 1 -13.94 -2.96 2.89
C MET A 1 -14.30 -2.55 4.30
N GLY A 2 -13.91 -1.38 4.80
CA GLY A 2 -14.26 -0.96 6.18
C GLY A 2 -15.77 -0.88 6.42
N ALA A 3 -16.54 -0.39 5.45
CA ALA A 3 -17.99 -0.29 5.54
C ALA A 3 -18.75 -1.63 5.43
N THR A 4 -18.06 -2.74 5.13
CA THR A 4 -18.69 -4.04 4.83
C THR A 4 -18.35 -5.13 5.85
N GLY A 5 -17.85 -4.75 7.04
CA GLY A 5 -17.53 -5.68 8.13
C GLY A 5 -16.30 -6.57 7.88
N VAL A 6 -15.53 -6.31 6.82
CA VAL A 6 -14.30 -7.04 6.53
C VAL A 6 -13.18 -6.48 7.42
N PRO A 7 -12.51 -7.31 8.24
CA PRO A 7 -11.46 -6.85 9.12
C PRO A 7 -10.28 -6.28 8.32
N LEU A 8 -9.76 -5.14 8.77
CA LEU A 8 -8.63 -4.46 8.15
C LEU A 8 -7.43 -4.48 9.09
N VAL A 9 -6.24 -4.51 8.51
CA VAL A 9 -4.99 -4.28 9.27
C VAL A 9 -5.02 -2.86 9.81
N LEU A 10 -4.65 -2.72 11.10
CA LEU A 10 -4.50 -1.42 11.75
C LEU A 10 -3.58 -0.52 10.92
N GLY A 11 -4.00 0.70 10.66
CA GLY A 11 -3.24 1.62 9.84
C GLY A 11 -3.96 2.93 9.58
N TYR A 12 -3.20 3.90 9.08
CA TYR A 12 -3.68 5.20 8.66
C TYR A 12 -3.87 5.26 7.14
N HIS A 13 -5.04 5.74 6.73
CA HIS A 13 -5.49 5.80 5.32
C HIS A 13 -6.14 7.14 4.96
N GLY A 14 -5.92 8.19 5.76
CA GLY A 14 -6.47 9.53 5.50
C GLY A 14 -5.59 10.36 4.56
N ASP A 15 -6.08 11.56 4.24
CA ASP A 15 -5.45 12.45 3.26
C ASP A 15 -4.36 13.36 3.82
N GLU A 16 -4.30 13.54 5.15
CA GLU A 16 -3.24 14.31 5.79
C GLU A 16 -1.90 13.58 5.62
N GLN A 17 -0.86 14.33 5.25
CA GLN A 17 0.48 13.82 4.92
C GLN A 17 1.60 14.65 5.57
N HIS A 18 1.27 15.64 6.41
CA HIS A 18 2.25 16.40 7.16
C HIS A 18 3.07 15.48 8.05
N ILE A 19 4.40 15.69 8.06
CA ILE A 19 5.33 14.74 8.65
C ILE A 19 5.08 14.49 10.14
N ASP A 20 4.78 15.54 10.92
CA ASP A 20 4.51 15.41 12.35
C ASP A 20 3.21 14.65 12.62
N PHE A 21 2.19 14.88 11.79
CA PHE A 21 0.92 14.16 11.89
C PHE A 21 1.13 12.68 11.57
N MET A 22 1.83 12.39 10.46
CA MET A 22 2.14 11.02 10.04
C MET A 22 3.00 10.28 11.07
N LYS A 23 3.94 10.98 11.72
CA LYS A 23 4.70 10.42 12.83
C LYS A 23 3.81 10.12 14.02
N SER A 24 2.89 11.01 14.37
CA SER A 24 1.95 10.77 15.47
C SER A 24 1.04 9.56 15.20
N GLU A 25 0.61 9.35 13.95
CA GLU A 25 -0.16 8.17 13.54
C GLU A 25 0.68 6.90 13.60
N ALA A 26 1.94 6.96 13.16
CA ALA A 26 2.88 5.86 13.31
C ALA A 26 3.09 5.45 14.78
N ASP A 27 3.26 6.43 15.66
CA ASP A 27 3.39 6.22 17.11
C ASP A 27 2.13 5.56 17.70
N LYS A 28 0.92 5.95 17.24
CA LYS A 28 -0.36 5.34 17.66
C LYS A 28 -0.53 3.90 17.16
N ILE A 29 -0.12 3.59 15.93
CA ILE A 29 -0.16 2.23 15.35
C ILE A 29 0.84 1.31 16.07
N GLY A 30 2.01 1.85 16.44
CA GLY A 30 3.10 1.17 17.11
C GLY A 30 4.01 0.40 16.14
N TYR A 31 5.32 0.46 16.38
CA TYR A 31 6.35 -0.14 15.54
C TYR A 31 6.51 -1.67 15.75
N PRO A 32 7.01 -2.44 14.77
CA PRO A 32 7.34 -2.00 13.41
C PRO A 32 6.07 -1.69 12.60
N ILE A 33 6.22 -0.75 11.66
CA ILE A 33 5.17 -0.36 10.71
C ILE A 33 5.64 -0.55 9.27
N LEU A 34 4.69 -0.68 8.35
CA LEU A 34 4.89 -0.67 6.92
C LEU A 34 4.45 0.68 6.36
N ILE A 35 5.37 1.38 5.71
CA ILE A 35 5.09 2.51 4.84
C ILE A 35 4.75 1.96 3.45
N LYS A 36 3.64 2.40 2.86
CA LYS A 36 3.21 1.96 1.52
C LYS A 36 2.55 3.11 0.73
N PRO A 37 2.94 3.38 -0.52
CA PRO A 37 2.23 4.34 -1.38
C PRO A 37 0.79 3.89 -1.69
N THR A 38 -0.14 4.84 -1.77
CA THR A 38 -1.57 4.55 -1.97
C THR A 38 -1.87 3.80 -3.28
N HIS A 39 -1.10 4.05 -4.36
CA HIS A 39 -1.30 3.40 -5.66
C HIS A 39 -0.37 2.20 -5.93
N GLY A 40 0.20 1.58 -4.89
CA GLY A 40 1.06 0.39 -5.00
C GLY A 40 0.30 -0.95 -5.07
N GLY A 41 -0.81 -1.01 -5.81
CA GLY A 41 -1.51 -2.26 -6.12
C GLY A 41 -0.78 -2.99 -7.24
N GLY A 42 -0.58 -4.31 -7.11
CA GLY A 42 0.30 -5.09 -7.98
C GLY A 42 -0.04 -4.93 -9.46
N GLY A 43 0.98 -4.57 -10.25
CA GLY A 43 0.88 -4.50 -11.70
C GLY A 43 1.21 -3.13 -12.27
N LYS A 44 2.50 -2.75 -12.27
CA LYS A 44 2.99 -2.19 -13.54
C LYS A 44 2.76 -3.29 -14.58
N LEU A 45 1.99 -2.99 -15.62
CA LEU A 45 1.85 -3.77 -16.84
C LEU A 45 3.25 -4.02 -17.44
N LEU A 46 3.95 -5.02 -16.91
CA LEU A 46 5.14 -5.64 -17.47
C LEU A 46 4.83 -7.14 -17.54
N SER A 47 3.79 -7.47 -18.30
CA SER A 47 3.51 -8.83 -18.75
C SER A 47 4.73 -9.30 -19.56
N GLY A 48 5.69 -9.95 -18.90
CA GLY A 48 6.87 -10.50 -19.57
C GLY A 48 8.19 -10.45 -18.80
N LEU A 49 8.25 -9.80 -17.63
CA LEU A 49 9.47 -9.84 -16.80
C LEU A 49 9.29 -10.82 -15.65
N ASN A 50 10.12 -11.85 -15.67
CA ASN A 50 10.22 -12.90 -14.66
C ASN A 50 10.59 -12.23 -13.32
N PHE A 51 9.67 -12.19 -12.37
CA PHE A 51 9.96 -11.69 -11.02
C PHE A 51 10.74 -12.77 -10.27
N PRO A 52 12.04 -12.57 -9.95
CA PRO A 52 12.73 -13.50 -9.06
C PRO A 52 12.03 -13.48 -7.69
N ALA A 53 11.88 -14.65 -7.09
CA ALA A 53 11.30 -14.80 -5.76
C ALA A 53 11.90 -13.75 -4.80
N MET A 54 11.00 -12.95 -4.23
CA MET A 54 11.25 -11.86 -3.29
C MET A 54 12.17 -12.32 -2.14
N HIS A 55 13.45 -11.95 -2.20
CA HIS A 55 14.37 -12.18 -1.09
C HIS A 55 14.47 -11.01 -0.12
N ASN A 56 14.06 -9.78 -0.48
CA ASN A 56 14.01 -8.64 0.44
C ASN A 56 12.77 -7.77 0.17
N PHE A 57 11.86 -7.67 1.13
CA PHE A 57 10.60 -6.90 1.08
C PHE A 57 10.80 -5.37 1.04
N GLU A 58 12.06 -4.89 1.03
CA GLU A 58 12.41 -3.50 1.38
C GLU A 58 12.36 -2.48 0.24
N SER A 59 12.15 -2.89 -1.03
CA SER A 59 12.31 -1.93 -2.15
C SER A 59 11.32 -2.13 -3.30
N TYR A 60 10.01 -2.08 -3.02
CA TYR A 60 9.02 -1.88 -4.09
C TYR A 60 8.55 -0.43 -4.10
N HIS A 61 9.16 0.40 -4.96
CA HIS A 61 8.73 1.76 -5.33
C HIS A 61 8.16 2.63 -4.18
N GLY A 62 8.83 2.69 -3.03
CA GLY A 62 8.37 3.44 -1.85
C GLY A 62 7.80 2.61 -0.70
N MET A 63 7.67 1.27 -0.83
CA MET A 63 7.31 0.39 0.28
C MET A 63 8.53 0.07 1.16
N ARG A 64 8.41 0.23 2.49
CA ARG A 64 9.48 -0.11 3.45
C ARG A 64 8.98 -0.36 4.86
N ILE A 65 9.73 -1.17 5.61
CA ILE A 65 9.45 -1.44 7.02
C ILE A 65 10.25 -0.45 7.87
N VAL A 66 9.58 0.18 8.84
CA VAL A 66 10.20 1.09 9.80
C VAL A 66 10.18 0.41 11.17
N GLN A 67 11.36 0.20 11.76
CA GLN A 67 11.52 -0.55 13.01
C GLN A 67 11.27 0.30 14.26
N GLY A 68 11.48 1.61 14.17
CA GLY A 68 11.31 2.51 15.30
C GLY A 68 11.11 3.98 14.90
N PRO A 69 10.80 4.84 15.88
CA PRO A 69 10.45 6.24 15.64
C PRO A 69 11.62 7.06 15.08
N ASN A 70 12.86 6.70 15.41
CA ASN A 70 14.06 7.42 14.96
C ASN A 70 14.25 7.33 13.44
N ASP A 71 13.79 6.24 12.82
CA ASP A 71 13.96 6.00 11.38
C ASP A 71 12.77 6.53 10.57
N PHE A 72 11.71 7.02 11.23
CA PHE A 72 10.43 7.31 10.58
C PHE A 72 10.52 8.46 9.57
N VAL A 73 11.11 9.58 9.97
CA VAL A 73 11.18 10.81 9.16
C VAL A 73 11.88 10.55 7.83
N ASP A 74 13.08 9.97 7.89
CA ASP A 74 13.87 9.66 6.70
C ASP A 74 13.19 8.62 5.81
N SER A 75 12.59 7.60 6.43
CA SER A 75 11.83 6.56 5.72
C SER A 75 10.61 7.13 5.00
N PHE A 76 9.86 8.01 5.64
CA PHE A 76 8.67 8.65 5.08
C PHE A 76 9.01 9.55 3.89
N LEU A 77 9.99 10.44 4.06
CA LEU A 77 10.42 11.35 2.98
C LEU A 77 11.03 10.58 1.80
N GLY A 78 11.80 9.53 2.08
CA GLY A 78 12.32 8.63 1.05
C GLY A 78 11.20 7.95 0.26
N ALA A 79 10.19 7.42 0.96
CA ALA A 79 9.03 6.79 0.33
C ALA A 79 8.22 7.75 -0.55
N GLN A 80 8.02 9.00 -0.10
CA GLN A 80 7.34 10.02 -0.92
C GLN A 80 8.09 10.31 -2.22
N ARG A 81 9.42 10.48 -2.15
CA ARG A 81 10.25 10.76 -3.34
C ARG A 81 10.22 9.59 -4.34
N GLU A 82 10.32 8.36 -3.86
CA GLU A 82 10.26 7.17 -4.70
C GLU A 82 8.89 6.96 -5.34
N ALA A 83 7.82 7.18 -4.56
CA ALA A 83 6.45 7.10 -5.04
C ALA A 83 6.17 8.17 -6.12
N ALA A 84 6.69 9.38 -5.93
CA ALA A 84 6.55 10.47 -6.89
C ALA A 84 7.28 10.16 -8.19
N ALA A 85 8.53 9.68 -8.10
CA ALA A 85 9.32 9.30 -9.27
C ALA A 85 8.71 8.11 -10.03
N SER A 86 8.08 7.16 -9.33
CA SER A 86 7.59 5.92 -9.93
C SER A 86 6.16 6.02 -10.47
N PHE A 87 5.31 6.79 -9.79
CA PHE A 87 3.86 6.80 -10.01
C PHE A 87 3.26 8.22 -10.06
N GLY A 88 4.05 9.27 -9.85
CA GLY A 88 3.55 10.65 -9.81
C GLY A 88 2.67 10.96 -8.58
N ILE A 89 2.77 10.17 -7.51
CA ILE A 89 1.98 10.37 -6.28
C ILE A 89 2.88 10.62 -5.07
N TYR A 90 2.34 11.34 -4.08
CA TYR A 90 3.02 11.60 -2.81
C TYR A 90 2.28 11.01 -1.60
N THR A 91 1.09 10.44 -1.81
CA THR A 91 0.26 9.91 -0.73
C THR A 91 0.78 8.57 -0.25
N ILE A 92 1.01 8.51 1.06
CA ILE A 92 1.53 7.35 1.77
C ILE A 92 0.49 6.86 2.78
N LEU A 93 0.38 5.54 2.86
CA LEU A 93 -0.36 4.79 3.87
C LEU A 93 0.61 4.25 4.92
N LEU A 94 0.15 4.20 6.16
CA LEU A 94 0.86 3.54 7.26
C LEU A 94 0.06 2.31 7.68
N LYS A 95 0.71 1.17 7.85
CA LYS A 95 0.07 -0.06 8.32
C LYS A 95 0.90 -0.74 9.39
N LYS A 96 0.26 -1.45 10.30
CA LYS A 96 0.98 -2.34 11.22
C LYS A 96 1.71 -3.42 10.43
N TYR A 97 3.01 -3.58 10.66
CA TYR A 97 3.77 -4.66 10.01
C TYR A 97 3.52 -5.99 10.73
N ILE A 98 3.19 -7.03 9.96
CA ILE A 98 2.96 -8.39 10.46
C ILE A 98 4.22 -9.21 10.14
N THR A 99 4.88 -9.73 11.17
CA THR A 99 6.21 -10.36 11.05
C THR A 99 6.16 -11.79 10.52
N LYS A 100 5.05 -12.51 10.73
CA LYS A 100 4.84 -13.87 10.23
C LYS A 100 3.49 -13.97 9.50
N PRO A 101 3.31 -13.29 8.37
CA PRO A 101 2.05 -13.31 7.64
C PRO A 101 1.95 -14.56 6.77
N SER A 102 0.73 -15.10 6.64
CA SER A 102 0.36 -15.93 5.51
C SER A 102 -0.33 -15.03 4.48
N HIS A 103 0.15 -15.01 3.23
CA HIS A 103 -0.53 -14.31 2.15
C HIS A 103 -1.64 -15.21 1.61
N ILE A 104 -2.89 -14.74 1.71
CA ILE A 104 -4.07 -15.44 1.18
C ILE A 104 -4.82 -14.47 0.26
N GLU A 105 -5.11 -14.92 -0.96
CA GLU A 105 -5.90 -14.20 -1.95
C GLU A 105 -7.11 -15.05 -2.35
N VAL A 106 -8.27 -14.42 -2.53
CA VAL A 106 -9.53 -15.11 -2.86
C VAL A 106 -10.00 -14.62 -4.23
N GLN A 107 -10.07 -15.55 -5.18
CA GLN A 107 -10.64 -15.28 -6.51
C GLN A 107 -12.18 -15.23 -6.42
N VAL A 108 -12.79 -14.17 -6.95
CA VAL A 108 -14.25 -14.01 -7.02
C VAL A 108 -14.68 -14.08 -8.49
N LEU A 109 -15.84 -14.71 -8.75
CA LEU A 109 -16.52 -14.73 -10.05
C LEU A 109 -17.94 -14.19 -9.87
N SER A 110 -18.40 -13.33 -10.78
CA SER A 110 -19.76 -12.76 -10.79
C SER A 110 -20.50 -13.16 -12.07
N ASN A 111 -21.82 -13.36 -11.98
CA ASN A 111 -22.69 -13.76 -13.09
C ASN A 111 -23.42 -12.58 -13.76
N SER A 112 -22.86 -11.36 -13.71
CA SER A 112 -23.47 -10.17 -14.32
C SER A 112 -23.71 -10.37 -15.83
N PRO A 113 -24.92 -10.13 -16.37
CA PRO A 113 -25.15 -10.14 -17.82
C PRO A 113 -24.30 -9.06 -18.50
N ILE A 114 -23.51 -9.45 -19.51
CA ILE A 114 -22.55 -8.57 -20.19
C ILE A 114 -23.25 -7.45 -21.01
N GLU A 115 -24.55 -7.58 -21.31
CA GLU A 115 -25.26 -6.66 -22.22
C GLU A 115 -25.49 -5.23 -21.67
N GLU A 116 -25.50 -5.02 -20.35
CA GLU A 116 -25.79 -3.68 -19.81
C GLU A 116 -24.57 -2.74 -19.80
N ALA A 117 -23.35 -3.26 -20.03
CA ALA A 117 -22.11 -2.49 -19.98
C ALA A 117 -21.68 -1.86 -21.32
N MET A 118 -22.30 -2.24 -22.45
CA MET A 118 -21.96 -1.72 -23.78
C MET A 118 -23.05 -0.86 -24.43
N GLY A 119 -24.09 -0.47 -23.69
CA GLY A 119 -25.22 0.33 -24.17
C GLY A 119 -24.98 1.84 -24.33
N GLN A 120 -23.78 2.37 -24.06
CA GLN A 120 -23.44 3.80 -24.24
C GLN A 120 -22.33 4.05 -25.27
N LEU A 121 -22.02 3.07 -26.12
CA LEU A 121 -21.21 3.27 -27.32
C LEU A 121 -22.05 2.95 -28.58
N ARG A 122 -23.01 3.82 -28.85
CA ARG A 122 -23.56 4.07 -30.19
C ARG A 122 -23.73 5.56 -30.39
#